data_AF-A0A1V3WM59-F1
#
_entry.id   AF-A0A1V3WM59-F1
#
_cell.length_a   1.000
_cell.length_b   1.000
_cell.length_c   1.000
_cell.angle_alpha   90.00
_cell.angle_beta   90.00
_cell.angle_gamma   90.00
#
_symmetry.space_group_name_H-M   'P 1'
#
loop_
_entity.id
_entity.type
_entity.pdbx_description
1 polymer ?
#
loop_
_entity_poly.entity_id
_entity_poly.type
_entity_poly.pdbx_seq_one_letter_code
_entity_poly.pdbx_strand_id
1 'polypeptide(L)' 'MPVKPNALWLIGDQPANDIAMGNAVGAHTIQVRTGMYADQIDLTQTHPAETTLDSIVDMPAWLTRNEHQH' A
#
# COMPACT_ATOMS: atom_id res chain seq x y z
N MET A 1 7.81 -12.80 -19.15
CA MET A 1 8.09 -11.35 -19.22
C MET A 1 8.33 -10.89 -17.79
N PRO A 2 9.51 -10.33 -17.43
CA PRO A 2 9.66 -9.74 -16.11
C PRO A 2 8.76 -8.50 -16.03
N VAL A 3 7.95 -8.42 -14.98
CA VAL A 3 7.09 -7.28 -14.68
C VAL A 3 8.01 -6.07 -14.44
N LYS A 4 7.69 -4.91 -15.03
CA LYS A 4 8.49 -3.69 -14.80
C LYS A 4 8.54 -3.38 -13.29
N PRO A 5 9.62 -2.78 -12.77
CA PRO A 5 9.58 -2.11 -11.47
C PRO A 5 8.33 -1.23 -11.39
N ASN A 6 7.59 -1.27 -10.27
CA ASN A 6 6.33 -0.56 -10.05
C ASN A 6 5.13 -0.98 -10.93
N ALA A 7 5.20 -2.07 -11.70
CA ALA A 7 4.03 -2.59 -12.42
C ALA A 7 3.11 -3.48 -11.55
N LEU A 8 3.37 -3.53 -10.24
CA LEU A 8 2.52 -4.18 -9.25
C LEU A 8 2.27 -3.21 -8.10
N TRP A 9 0.99 -2.96 -7.81
CA TRP A 9 0.54 -2.33 -6.58
C TRP A 9 0.08 -3.39 -5.61
N LEU A 10 0.46 -3.22 -4.34
CA LEU A 10 -0.12 -3.98 -3.25
C LEU A 10 -0.86 -3.04 -2.32
N ILE A 11 -2.13 -3.34 -2.07
CA ILE A 11 -3.02 -2.52 -1.25
C ILE A 11 -3.60 -3.38 -0.14
N GLY A 12 -3.44 -2.95 1.11
CA GLY A 12 -3.93 -3.68 2.28
C GLY A 12 -3.97 -2.82 3.52
N ASP A 13 -4.62 -3.30 4.58
CA ASP A 13 -4.77 -2.60 5.84
C ASP A 13 -3.69 -2.97 6.85
N GLN A 14 -3.04 -4.13 6.70
CA GLN A 14 -2.19 -4.74 7.71
C GLN A 14 -0.69 -4.62 7.42
N PRO A 15 0.11 -3.81 8.16
CA PRO A 15 1.54 -3.64 7.90
C PRO A 15 2.35 -4.94 7.94
N ALA A 16 2.09 -5.80 8.92
CA ALA A 16 2.88 -7.01 9.16
C ALA A 16 2.72 -8.09 8.07
N ASN A 17 1.62 -8.05 7.31
CA ASN A 17 1.32 -9.05 6.30
C ASN A 17 1.33 -8.43 4.90
N ASP A 18 0.41 -7.50 4.64
CA ASP A 18 0.20 -6.92 3.32
C ASP A 18 1.43 -6.09 2.92
N ILE A 19 1.77 -5.09 3.73
CA ILE A 19 2.86 -4.16 3.41
C ILE A 19 4.22 -4.86 3.45
N ALA A 20 4.42 -5.77 4.41
CA ALA A 20 5.60 -6.62 4.47
C ALA A 20 5.79 -7.43 3.18
N MET A 21 4.73 -8.05 2.67
CA MET A 21 4.77 -8.84 1.44
C MET A 21 5.01 -7.95 0.21
N GLY A 22 4.32 -6.81 0.11
CA GLY A 22 4.49 -5.88 -1.00
C GLY A 22 5.92 -5.36 -1.10
N ASN A 23 6.50 -4.97 0.04
CA ASN A 23 7.89 -4.57 0.13
C ASN A 23 8.84 -5.71 -0.27
N ALA A 24 8.56 -6.96 0.13
CA ALA A 24 9.39 -8.11 -0.21
C ALA A 24 9.39 -8.47 -1.70
N VAL A 25 8.31 -8.16 -2.42
CA VAL A 25 8.20 -8.42 -3.88
C VAL A 25 8.53 -7.20 -4.75
N GLY A 26 8.90 -6.07 -4.14
CA GLY A 26 9.18 -4.82 -4.86
C GLY A 26 7.93 -4.20 -5.50
N ALA A 27 6.76 -4.40 -4.90
CA ALA A 27 5.53 -3.71 -5.28
C ALA A 27 5.52 -2.30 -4.66
N HIS A 28 4.81 -1.38 -5.31
CA HIS A 28 4.48 -0.11 -4.69
C HIS A 28 3.36 -0.34 -3.66
N THR A 29 3.65 -0.10 -2.39
CA THR A 29 2.77 -0.43 -1.26
C THR A 29 1.85 0.71 -0.86
N ILE A 30 0.57 0.41 -0.71
CA ILE A 30 -0.46 1.36 -0.26
C ILE A 30 -1.18 0.78 0.95
N GLN A 31 -1.09 1.47 2.08
CA GLN A 31 -1.88 1.11 3.27
C GLN A 31 -3.24 1.82 3.25
N VAL A 32 -4.34 1.11 3.51
CA VAL A 32 -5.66 1.73 3.72
C VAL A 32 -6.01 1.80 5.20
N ARG A 33 -6.69 2.88 5.63
CA ARG A 33 -7.16 3.04 7.03
C ARG A 33 -8.52 2.41 7.31
N THR A 34 -8.82 1.32 6.62
CA THR A 34 -10.00 0.48 6.84
C THR A 34 -9.59 -0.86 7.45
N GLY A 35 -10.54 -1.73 7.80
CA GLY A 35 -10.23 -3.07 8.30
C GLY A 35 -9.53 -3.07 9.66
N MET A 36 -8.50 -3.89 9.80
CA MET A 36 -7.68 -4.06 11.01
C MET A 36 -6.81 -2.85 11.33
N TYR A 37 -6.76 -1.82 10.48
CA TYR A 37 -5.94 -0.63 10.71
C TYR A 37 -6.15 -0.02 12.11
N ALA A 38 -7.41 0.04 12.57
CA ALA A 38 -7.76 0.62 13.87
C ALA A 38 -7.13 -0.16 15.05
N ASP A 39 -6.99 -1.48 14.91
CA ASP A 39 -6.41 -2.36 15.93
C ASP A 39 -4.87 -2.27 15.99
N GLN A 40 -4.27 -1.46 15.12
CA GLN A 40 -2.82 -1.41 14.89
C GLN A 40 -2.21 -0.03 15.12
N ILE A 41 -3.01 0.96 15.51
CA ILE A 41 -2.56 2.35 15.74
C ILE A 41 -1.45 2.43 16.79
N ASP A 42 -1.46 1.54 17.79
CA ASP A 42 -0.46 1.49 18.87
C ASP A 42 0.67 0.48 18.63
N LEU A 43 0.64 -0.23 17.49
CA LEU A 43 1.75 -1.10 17.10
C LEU A 43 2.79 -0.23 16.40
N THR A 44 4.04 -0.32 16.86
CA THR A 44 5.16 0.25 16.10
C THR A 44 5.11 -0.32 14.68
N GLN A 45 4.88 0.54 13.68
CA GLN A 45 4.76 0.09 12.30
C GLN A 45 6.11 -0.48 11.86
N THR A 46 6.20 -1.81 11.80
CA THR A 46 7.45 -2.52 11.44
C THR A 46 7.73 -2.49 9.94
N HIS A 47 6.71 -2.21 9.12
CA HIS A 47 6.80 -2.13 7.66
C HIS A 47 6.10 -0.86 7.17
N PRO A 48 6.84 0.18 6.75
CA PRO A 48 6.23 1.38 6.20
C PRO A 48 5.69 1.09 4.79
N ALA A 49 4.49 1.59 4.50
CA ALA A 49 3.96 1.67 3.15
C ALA A 49 4.44 2.94 2.47
N GLU A 50 4.57 2.92 1.14
CA GLU A 50 4.94 4.11 0.36
C GLU A 50 3.82 5.15 0.31
N THR A 51 2.57 4.71 0.40
CA THR A 51 1.39 5.57 0.37
C THR A 51 0.39 5.12 1.42
N THR A 52 -0.40 6.07 1.96
CA THR A 52 -1.56 5.75 2.78
C THR A 52 -2.80 6.42 2.21
N LEU A 53 -3.90 5.68 2.13
CA LEU A 53 -5.23 6.15 1.76
C LEU A 53 -6.21 5.92 2.91
N ASP A 54 -7.27 6.71 2.99
CA ASP A 54 -8.29 6.48 4.02
C ASP A 54 -9.13 5.25 3.69
N SER A 55 -9.41 5.00 2.41
CA SER A 55 -10.07 3.78 1.93
C SER A 55 -9.65 3.40 0.50
N ILE A 56 -9.92 2.15 0.12
CA ILE A 56 -9.70 1.67 -1.25
C ILE A 56 -10.51 2.47 -2.29
N VAL A 57 -11.61 3.10 -1.89
CA VAL A 57 -12.43 3.93 -2.79
C VAL A 57 -11.71 5.20 -3.24
N ASP A 58 -10.67 5.63 -2.54
CA ASP A 58 -9.86 6.80 -2.91
C ASP A 58 -8.86 6.48 -4.03
N MET A 59 -8.63 5.20 -4.30
CA MET A 59 -7.60 4.71 -5.22
C MET A 59 -7.78 5.19 -6.66
N PRO A 60 -8.98 5.19 -7.29
CA PRO A 60 -9.15 5.70 -8.64
C PRO A 60 -8.73 7.18 -8.77
N ALA A 61 -9.11 8.02 -7.81
CA ALA A 61 -8.74 9.43 -7.82
C ALA A 61 -7.24 9.62 -7.55
N TRP A 62 -6.63 8.75 -6.74
CA TRP A 62 -5.19 8.74 -6.51
C TRP A 62 -4.44 8.35 -7.79
N LEU A 63 -4.84 7.29 -8.49
CA LEU A 63 -4.22 6.86 -9.74
C LEU A 63 -4.17 7.98 -10.77
N THR A 64 -5.33 8.60 -11.06
CA THR A 64 -5.40 9.67 -12.06
C THR A 64 -4.46 10.85 -11.75
N ARG A 65 -4.13 11.09 -10.47
CA ARG A 65 -3.19 12.15 -10.08
C ARG A 65 -1.73 11.73 -10.15
N ASN A 66 -1.44 10.43 -9.99
CA ASN A 66 -0.08 9.91 -9.80
C ASN A 66 0.40 9.03 -10.98
N GLU A 67 -0.41 8.84 -12.03
CA GLU A 67 -0.09 8.10 -13.27
C GLU A 67 1.18 8.58 -14.00
N HIS A 68 1.74 9.74 -13.63
CA HIS A 68 2.98 10.29 -14.19
C HIS A 68 4.20 10.21 -13.26
N GLN A 69 4.05 9.67 -12.05
CA GLN A 69 5.10 9.65 -11.02
C GLN A 69 5.81 8.30 -10.87
N HIS A 70 5.38 7.27 -11.62
CA HIS A 70 5.89 5.89 -11.52
C HIS A 70 6.20 5.28 -12.88
#